data_AF-A0A800F3T7-F1
#
_entry.id   AF-A0A800F3T7-F1
#
_cell.length_a   1.000
_cell.length_b   1.000
_cell.length_c   1.000
_cell.angle_alpha   90.00
_cell.angle_beta   90.00
_cell.angle_gamma   90.00
#
_symmetry.space_group_name_H-M   'P 1'
#
loop_
_entity.id
_entity.type
_entity.pdbx_description
1 polymer ?
#
loop_
_entity_poly.entity_id
_entity_poly.type
_entity_poly.pdbx_seq_one_letter_code
_entity_poly.pdbx_strand_id
1 'polypeptide(L)'
;WMSPIYNYLGLRVDCIDKYEPHSPERTAAYASDITYGTNNEFGFDYLRDNMVHALEQRVQRRHWYAIIDEVDSILIDEARTPLIISGPVGRDTSTPFKQYNTDVSRLYKKQVRLVSELIAEAEQELEAGNEFEAGEKLLAAKRGGPKNKRLLKLFSDDPGLQKLVIKVEGDYMREKRLFEIDELLLFAMDEKGHNVHLSDAGLDSLSPGDSEAFVVPDLSEAIGTIEEDESLSVDAKRETMSRLEAEYAAKSEKIHVIHQLLKAYTLFQKDEKYIIGESGEIVIVDEFTGRQMAGRRWSDGLHQAVEAKEGVEIKGETQTLATITIQNYFRMYDKLAGMTGTAETEETEFHQIYKLDVFVIPTNQPIVRDDRDDLIFRTKREKYQALMDEIERLHKMELPVLVGTWRSLRRNRACSSAGASPTTC
;
A
#
# COMPACT_ATOMS: atom_id res chain seq x y z
N TRP A 1 4.16 -6.77 -39.01
CA TRP A 1 3.36 -7.15 -40.19
C TRP A 1 3.26 -6.04 -41.23
N MET A 2 2.84 -4.81 -40.87
CA MET A 2 2.66 -3.70 -41.82
C MET A 2 3.97 -3.02 -42.31
N SER A 3 5.11 -3.32 -41.69
CA SER A 3 6.41 -2.71 -42.02
C SER A 3 6.79 -2.76 -43.52
N PRO A 4 6.57 -3.85 -44.29
CA PRO A 4 6.90 -3.88 -45.72
C PRO A 4 6.17 -2.82 -46.55
N ILE A 5 4.92 -2.49 -46.21
CA ILE A 5 4.13 -1.48 -46.92
C ILE A 5 4.72 -0.09 -46.68
N TYR A 6 5.00 0.24 -45.43
CA TYR A 6 5.56 1.54 -45.07
C TYR A 6 6.98 1.71 -45.61
N ASN A 7 7.82 0.68 -45.49
CA ASN A 7 9.18 0.70 -46.03
C ASN A 7 9.18 0.84 -47.56
N TYR A 8 8.22 0.22 -48.25
CA TYR A 8 8.05 0.38 -49.70
C TYR A 8 7.76 1.84 -50.09
N LEU A 9 7.03 2.57 -49.24
CA LEU A 9 6.76 4.01 -49.41
C LEU A 9 7.91 4.91 -48.91
N GLY A 10 9.02 4.34 -48.44
CA GLY A 10 10.17 5.09 -47.93
C GLY A 10 10.02 5.58 -46.48
N LEU A 11 9.00 5.11 -45.74
CA LEU A 11 8.80 5.44 -44.33
C LEU A 11 9.53 4.45 -43.44
N ARG A 12 10.18 4.95 -42.38
CA ARG A 12 10.80 4.14 -41.34
C ARG A 12 9.77 3.78 -40.27
N VAL A 13 9.70 2.49 -39.92
CA VAL A 13 8.78 1.97 -38.91
C VAL A 13 9.51 1.10 -37.90
N ASP A 14 9.22 1.29 -36.62
CA ASP A 14 9.78 0.44 -35.57
C ASP A 14 8.81 0.22 -34.40
N CYS A 15 9.18 -0.66 -33.47
CA CYS A 15 8.41 -0.98 -32.28
C CYS A 15 9.28 -0.87 -31.02
N ILE A 16 8.86 -0.05 -30.06
CA ILE A 16 9.64 0.22 -28.83
C ILE A 16 9.69 -0.98 -27.88
N ASP A 17 8.68 -1.86 -27.92
CA ASP A 17 8.58 -3.04 -27.04
C ASP A 17 9.73 -4.05 -27.25
N LYS A 18 10.51 -3.90 -28.33
CA LYS A 18 11.67 -4.74 -28.63
C LYS A 18 12.93 -4.34 -27.89
N TYR A 19 12.95 -3.15 -27.29
CA TYR A 19 14.16 -2.51 -26.79
C TYR A 19 14.03 -2.20 -25.31
N GLU A 20 15.15 -2.25 -24.60
CA GLU A 20 15.18 -1.87 -23.20
C GLU A 20 14.90 -0.37 -23.03
N PRO A 21 14.25 0.02 -21.92
CA PRO A 21 14.05 1.43 -21.60
C PRO A 21 15.35 2.24 -21.64
N HIS A 22 15.29 3.46 -22.19
CA HIS A 22 16.45 4.37 -22.32
C HIS A 22 17.65 3.83 -23.11
N SER A 23 17.49 2.74 -23.87
CA SER A 23 18.55 2.27 -24.76
C SER A 23 18.68 3.16 -26.01
N PRO A 24 19.87 3.23 -26.64
CA PRO A 24 20.05 3.94 -27.91
C PRO A 24 19.10 3.45 -29.02
N GLU A 25 18.81 2.16 -29.06
CA GLU A 25 17.87 1.54 -29.99
C GLU A 25 16.45 2.04 -29.75
N ARG A 26 16.06 2.25 -28.48
CA ARG A 26 14.76 2.79 -28.13
C ARG A 26 14.60 4.23 -28.59
N THR A 27 15.62 5.07 -28.40
CA THR A 27 15.66 6.42 -28.97
C THR A 27 15.55 6.39 -30.50
N ALA A 28 16.27 5.46 -31.15
CA ALA A 28 16.20 5.27 -32.58
C ALA A 28 14.80 4.83 -33.05
N ALA A 29 14.13 3.95 -32.30
CA ALA A 29 12.77 3.51 -32.59
C ALA A 29 11.79 4.70 -32.54
N TYR A 30 11.86 5.53 -31.48
CA TYR A 30 11.07 6.77 -31.40
C TYR A 30 11.39 7.76 -32.51
N ALA A 31 12.58 7.74 -33.09
CA ALA A 31 12.99 8.59 -34.22
C ALA A 31 12.40 8.15 -35.57
N SER A 32 11.79 6.98 -35.67
CA SER A 32 11.11 6.48 -36.87
C SER A 32 9.89 7.31 -37.25
N ASP A 33 9.44 7.25 -38.51
CA ASP A 33 8.24 7.98 -38.94
C ASP A 33 6.97 7.42 -38.27
N ILE A 34 6.93 6.11 -38.03
CA ILE A 34 5.86 5.42 -37.32
C ILE A 34 6.46 4.54 -36.22
N THR A 35 5.93 4.69 -35.01
CA THR A 35 6.38 3.95 -33.83
C THR A 35 5.20 3.16 -33.26
N TYR A 36 5.34 1.84 -33.20
CA TYR A 36 4.41 0.94 -32.50
C TYR A 36 4.90 0.69 -31.07
N GLY A 37 3.97 0.38 -30.17
CA GLY A 37 4.26 0.00 -28.79
C GLY A 37 2.99 -0.12 -27.96
N THR A 38 3.12 -0.63 -26.75
CA THR A 38 2.01 -0.66 -25.78
C THR A 38 1.83 0.69 -25.08
N ASN A 39 0.61 0.95 -24.61
CA ASN A 39 0.28 2.14 -23.81
C ASN A 39 1.19 2.28 -22.56
N ASN A 40 1.50 1.17 -21.88
CA ASN A 40 2.37 1.13 -20.72
C ASN A 40 3.79 1.57 -21.08
N GLU A 41 4.35 1.05 -22.17
CA GLU A 41 5.70 1.41 -22.60
C GLU A 41 5.82 2.89 -22.98
N PHE A 42 4.84 3.43 -23.72
CA PHE A 42 4.77 4.86 -24.02
C PHE A 42 4.63 5.72 -22.76
N GLY A 43 3.73 5.36 -21.85
CA GLY A 43 3.49 6.12 -20.64
C GLY A 43 4.67 6.07 -19.65
N PHE A 44 5.33 4.93 -19.50
CA PHE A 44 6.52 4.81 -18.64
C PHE A 44 7.74 5.51 -19.23
N ASP A 45 7.93 5.50 -20.55
CA ASP A 45 8.98 6.31 -21.17
C ASP A 45 8.74 7.79 -20.97
N TYR A 46 7.49 8.26 -21.04
CA TYR A 46 7.16 9.63 -20.70
C TYR A 46 7.53 9.95 -19.25
N LEU A 47 7.17 9.09 -18.29
CA LEU A 47 7.52 9.31 -16.89
C LEU A 47 9.03 9.33 -16.69
N ARG A 48 9.77 8.41 -17.32
CA ARG A 48 11.25 8.36 -17.25
C ARG A 48 11.91 9.57 -17.91
N ASP A 49 11.41 10.03 -19.05
CA ASP A 49 11.87 11.25 -19.73
C ASP A 49 11.72 12.51 -18.87
N ASN A 50 10.77 12.54 -17.93
CA ASN A 50 10.59 13.66 -16.99
C ASN A 50 11.45 13.54 -15.73
N MET A 51 12.19 12.43 -15.56
CA MET A 51 13.12 12.20 -14.45
C MET A 51 14.60 12.27 -14.87
N VAL A 52 14.89 12.44 -16.16
CA VAL A 52 16.29 12.54 -16.63
C VAL A 52 16.95 13.84 -16.19
N HIS A 53 18.28 13.82 -16.06
CA HIS A 53 19.05 14.99 -15.63
C HIS A 53 19.46 15.90 -16.79
N ALA A 54 19.50 15.36 -18.02
CA ALA A 54 19.90 16.08 -19.22
C ALA A 54 18.96 15.79 -20.40
N LEU A 55 18.75 16.77 -21.28
CA LEU A 55 17.79 16.68 -22.39
C LEU A 55 18.14 15.57 -23.39
N GLU A 56 19.42 15.27 -23.55
CA GLU A 56 19.94 14.26 -24.46
C GLU A 56 19.61 12.83 -24.01
N GLN A 57 19.19 12.64 -22.75
CA GLN A 57 18.81 11.35 -22.19
C GLN A 57 17.35 10.98 -22.47
N ARG A 58 16.57 11.91 -23.05
CA ARG A 58 15.17 11.67 -23.40
C ARG A 58 15.07 10.74 -24.61
N VAL A 59 14.14 9.79 -24.54
CA VAL A 59 13.85 8.89 -25.66
C VAL A 59 12.69 9.37 -26.51
N GLN A 60 11.68 10.02 -25.92
CA GLN A 60 10.50 10.46 -26.64
C GLN A 60 10.72 11.80 -27.35
N ARG A 61 10.02 11.95 -28.47
CA ARG A 61 9.87 13.23 -29.18
C ARG A 61 8.55 13.91 -28.77
N ARG A 62 8.21 15.02 -29.43
CA ARG A 62 6.92 15.70 -29.23
C ARG A 62 5.75 14.76 -29.55
N HIS A 63 4.72 14.75 -28.70
CA HIS A 63 3.48 13.99 -28.90
C HIS A 63 2.63 14.62 -30.01
N TRP A 64 2.79 14.14 -31.24
CA TRP A 64 2.10 14.73 -32.40
C TRP A 64 0.78 14.02 -32.73
N TYR A 65 0.80 12.71 -33.01
CA TYR A 65 -0.40 11.94 -33.32
C TYR A 65 -0.32 10.54 -32.72
N ALA A 66 -1.39 10.13 -32.03
CA ALA A 66 -1.59 8.75 -31.58
C ALA A 66 -2.84 8.15 -32.25
N ILE A 67 -2.70 6.91 -32.72
CA ILE A 67 -3.80 6.05 -33.14
C ILE A 67 -3.82 4.86 -32.19
N ILE A 68 -4.89 4.72 -31.42
CA ILE A 68 -5.04 3.71 -30.38
C ILE A 68 -5.86 2.55 -30.94
N ASP A 69 -5.26 1.37 -30.98
CA ASP A 69 -5.98 0.12 -31.25
C ASP A 69 -6.66 -0.38 -29.97
N GLU A 70 -7.85 -0.96 -30.06
CA GLU A 70 -8.68 -1.33 -28.90
C GLU A 70 -8.89 -0.16 -27.92
N VAL A 71 -9.35 0.97 -28.46
CA VAL A 71 -9.41 2.25 -27.74
C VAL A 71 -10.33 2.25 -26.52
N ASP A 72 -11.38 1.43 -26.50
CA ASP A 72 -12.25 1.20 -25.35
C ASP A 72 -11.51 0.50 -24.21
N SER A 73 -10.78 -0.57 -24.52
CA SER A 73 -9.96 -1.26 -23.53
C SER A 73 -8.90 -0.35 -22.92
N ILE A 74 -8.23 0.49 -23.73
CA ILE A 74 -7.13 1.32 -23.26
C ILE A 74 -7.60 2.59 -22.55
N LEU A 75 -8.55 3.34 -23.11
CA LEU A 75 -8.95 4.65 -22.59
C LEU A 75 -10.06 4.60 -21.55
N ILE A 76 -10.80 3.48 -21.45
CA ILE A 76 -11.90 3.33 -20.48
C ILE A 76 -11.51 2.32 -19.39
N ASP A 77 -11.19 1.09 -19.78
CA ASP A 77 -10.94 0.02 -18.80
C ASP A 77 -9.60 0.17 -18.09
N GLU A 78 -8.50 0.31 -18.85
CA GLU A 78 -7.16 0.43 -18.26
C GLU A 78 -6.91 1.81 -17.66
N ALA A 79 -7.59 2.85 -18.13
CA ALA A 79 -7.36 4.22 -17.71
C ALA A 79 -7.73 4.53 -16.25
N ARG A 80 -8.38 3.58 -15.56
CA ARG A 80 -8.73 3.67 -14.14
C ARG A 80 -7.52 3.61 -13.21
N THR A 81 -6.43 2.99 -13.67
CA THR A 81 -5.21 2.85 -12.85
C THR A 81 -4.13 3.79 -13.40
N PRO A 82 -3.58 4.70 -12.58
CA PRO A 82 -2.48 5.54 -13.03
C PRO A 82 -1.21 4.72 -13.23
N LEU A 83 -0.36 5.18 -14.16
CA LEU A 83 1.02 4.72 -14.28
C LEU A 83 1.85 5.40 -13.21
N ILE A 84 2.58 4.61 -12.42
CA ILE A 84 3.35 5.08 -11.27
C ILE A 84 4.76 4.53 -11.35
N ILE A 85 5.76 5.41 -11.23
CA ILE A 85 7.13 5.01 -10.91
C ILE A 85 7.36 5.28 -9.43
N SER A 86 7.66 4.22 -8.70
CA SER A 86 8.10 4.30 -7.31
C SER A 86 9.59 4.03 -7.22
N GLY A 87 10.29 4.78 -6.38
CA GLY A 87 11.72 4.59 -6.12
C GLY A 87 12.02 4.49 -4.63
N PRO A 88 13.19 3.95 -4.26
CA PRO A 88 13.61 3.92 -2.86
C PRO A 88 13.81 5.36 -2.37
N VAL A 89 13.35 5.64 -1.15
CA VAL A 89 13.72 6.89 -0.47
C VAL A 89 15.23 6.80 -0.16
N GLY A 90 16.00 7.81 -0.58
CA GLY A 90 17.47 7.78 -0.55
C GLY A 90 18.13 7.69 0.83
N ARG A 91 17.36 7.58 1.91
CA ARG A 91 17.87 7.27 3.26
C ARG A 91 17.65 5.80 3.54
N ASP A 92 18.66 5.15 4.12
CA ASP A 92 18.52 3.79 4.61
C ASP A 92 17.59 3.76 5.83
N THR A 93 16.28 3.76 5.57
CA THR A 93 15.26 3.70 6.61
C THR A 93 15.33 2.40 7.39
N SER A 94 16.05 1.37 6.91
CA SER A 94 16.14 0.07 7.58
C SER A 94 16.97 0.10 8.86
N THR A 95 18.02 0.92 8.89
CA THR A 95 19.00 0.96 9.98
C THR A 95 18.39 1.46 11.31
N PRO A 96 17.65 2.58 11.34
CA PRO A 96 17.02 3.05 12.59
C PRO A 96 16.04 2.04 13.20
N PHE A 97 15.18 1.42 12.40
CA PHE A 97 14.23 0.42 12.89
C PHE A 97 14.98 -0.76 13.53
N LYS A 98 16.04 -1.26 12.91
CA LYS A 98 16.84 -2.35 13.46
C LYS A 98 17.57 -1.96 14.75
N GLN A 99 18.10 -0.74 14.82
CA GLN A 99 18.80 -0.20 15.98
C GLN A 99 17.86 -0.14 17.21
N TYR A 100 16.71 0.51 17.07
CA TYR A 100 15.80 0.76 18.19
C TYR A 100 14.89 -0.42 18.53
N ASN A 101 14.71 -1.40 17.63
CA ASN A 101 13.88 -2.58 17.87
C ASN A 101 14.28 -3.35 19.13
N THR A 102 15.59 -3.45 19.42
CA THR A 102 16.06 -4.17 20.61
C THR A 102 15.60 -3.49 21.90
N ASP A 103 15.67 -2.17 21.96
CA ASP A 103 15.31 -1.39 23.15
C ASP A 103 13.78 -1.37 23.35
N VAL A 104 13.03 -1.18 22.26
CA VAL A 104 11.56 -1.27 22.29
C VAL A 104 11.09 -2.68 22.66
N SER A 105 11.75 -3.73 22.18
CA SER A 105 11.45 -5.12 22.57
C SER A 105 11.66 -5.36 24.06
N ARG A 106 12.74 -4.80 24.64
CA ARG A 106 12.98 -4.87 26.10
C ARG A 106 11.91 -4.10 26.87
N LEU A 107 11.55 -2.90 26.42
CA LEU A 107 10.49 -2.08 27.03
C LEU A 107 9.14 -2.82 27.02
N TYR A 108 8.75 -3.37 25.87
CA TYR A 108 7.53 -4.16 25.72
C TYR A 108 7.50 -5.37 26.67
N LYS A 109 8.62 -6.10 26.81
CA LYS A 109 8.71 -7.23 27.75
C LYS A 109 8.58 -6.78 29.21
N LYS A 110 9.15 -5.64 29.59
CA LYS A 110 8.96 -5.06 30.93
C LYS A 110 7.51 -4.68 31.17
N GLN A 111 6.86 -4.03 30.20
CA GLN A 111 5.43 -3.70 30.26
C GLN A 111 4.57 -4.95 30.49
N VAL A 112 4.80 -6.03 29.74
CA VAL A 112 4.00 -7.27 29.88
C VAL A 112 4.12 -7.86 31.30
N ARG A 113 5.29 -7.75 31.93
CA ARG A 113 5.49 -8.17 33.33
C ARG A 113 4.73 -7.25 34.29
N LEU A 114 4.88 -5.94 34.14
CA LEU A 114 4.19 -4.93 34.94
C LEU A 114 2.66 -5.08 34.87
N VAL A 115 2.10 -5.30 33.67
CA VAL A 115 0.67 -5.59 33.50
C VAL A 115 0.27 -6.87 34.23
N SER A 116 1.13 -7.90 34.23
CA SER A 116 0.84 -9.16 34.94
C SER A 116 0.89 -9.01 36.46
N GLU A 117 1.75 -8.13 36.96
CA GLU A 117 1.85 -7.74 38.38
C GLU A 117 0.60 -6.94 38.80
N LEU A 118 0.22 -5.92 38.03
CA LEU A 118 -1.00 -5.13 38.26
C LEU A 118 -2.26 -6.00 38.31
N ILE A 119 -2.36 -7.00 37.44
CA ILE A 119 -3.49 -7.96 37.47
C ILE A 119 -3.48 -8.79 38.75
N ALA A 120 -2.31 -9.25 39.21
CA ALA A 120 -2.20 -10.02 40.45
C ALA A 120 -2.55 -9.17 41.68
N GLU A 121 -2.10 -7.92 41.71
CA GLU A 121 -2.46 -6.97 42.76
C GLU A 121 -3.96 -6.63 42.74
N ALA A 122 -4.56 -6.51 41.55
CA ALA A 122 -6.00 -6.28 41.44
C ALA A 122 -6.82 -7.45 42.02
N GLU A 123 -6.41 -8.69 41.75
CA GLU A 123 -7.06 -9.88 42.36
C GLU A 123 -6.96 -9.85 43.90
N GLN A 124 -5.82 -9.43 44.47
CA GLN A 124 -5.65 -9.28 45.92
C GLN A 124 -6.56 -8.19 46.52
N GLU A 125 -6.68 -7.04 45.85
CA GLU A 125 -7.58 -5.97 46.30
C GLU A 125 -9.06 -6.38 46.23
N LEU A 126 -9.45 -7.17 45.22
CA LEU A 126 -10.79 -7.75 45.13
C LEU A 126 -11.09 -8.70 46.29
N GLU A 127 -10.13 -9.54 46.66
CA GLU A 127 -10.24 -10.42 47.84
C GLU A 127 -10.32 -9.62 49.16
N ALA A 128 -9.65 -8.47 49.23
CA ALA A 128 -9.70 -7.57 50.38
C ALA A 128 -10.98 -6.70 50.44
N GLY A 129 -11.79 -6.68 49.38
CA GLY A 129 -13.01 -5.87 49.27
C GLY A 129 -12.78 -4.42 48.83
N ASN A 130 -11.58 -4.07 48.37
CA ASN A 130 -11.21 -2.75 47.86
C ASN A 130 -11.54 -2.63 46.36
N GLU A 131 -12.82 -2.50 46.03
CA GLU A 131 -13.28 -2.54 44.64
C GLU A 131 -12.72 -1.39 43.78
N PHE A 132 -12.50 -0.20 44.34
CA PHE A 132 -12.06 0.96 43.55
C PHE A 132 -10.58 0.83 43.14
N GLU A 133 -9.72 0.49 44.09
CA GLU A 133 -8.28 0.26 43.91
C GLU A 133 -8.02 -0.94 42.97
N ALA A 134 -8.84 -2.00 43.09
CA ALA A 134 -8.83 -3.08 42.10
C ALA A 134 -9.17 -2.58 40.70
N GLY A 135 -10.19 -1.72 40.58
CA GLY A 135 -10.62 -1.11 39.32
C GLY A 135 -9.54 -0.24 38.67
N GLU A 136 -8.77 0.52 39.45
CA GLU A 136 -7.62 1.30 38.97
C GLU A 136 -6.55 0.41 38.34
N LYS A 137 -6.14 -0.64 39.05
CA LYS A 137 -5.13 -1.60 38.56
C LYS A 137 -5.61 -2.37 37.31
N LEU A 138 -6.88 -2.74 37.26
CA LEU A 138 -7.49 -3.37 36.07
C LEU A 138 -7.59 -2.39 34.89
N LEU A 139 -7.85 -1.10 35.15
CA LEU A 139 -7.83 -0.06 34.12
C LEU A 139 -6.42 0.14 33.57
N ALA A 140 -5.40 0.23 34.45
CA ALA A 140 -4.00 0.28 34.05
C ALA A 140 -3.61 -0.95 33.21
N ALA A 141 -3.97 -2.16 33.66
CA ALA A 141 -3.73 -3.39 32.92
C ALA A 141 -4.41 -3.40 31.53
N LYS A 142 -5.65 -2.89 31.43
CA LYS A 142 -6.37 -2.75 30.16
C LYS A 142 -5.67 -1.77 29.21
N ARG A 143 -5.21 -0.63 29.71
CA ARG A 143 -4.50 0.38 28.90
C ARG A 143 -3.07 -0.06 28.54
N GLY A 144 -2.43 -0.86 29.38
CA GLY A 144 -1.07 -1.35 29.16
C GLY A 144 -0.97 -2.65 28.37
N GLY A 145 -2.05 -3.44 28.29
CA GLY A 145 -2.08 -4.74 27.63
C GLY A 145 -3.49 -5.32 27.51
N PRO A 146 -4.38 -4.77 26.67
CA PRO A 146 -5.79 -5.16 26.60
C PRO A 146 -5.98 -6.60 26.12
N LYS A 147 -5.05 -7.09 25.29
CA LYS A 147 -5.03 -8.47 24.79
C LYS A 147 -4.32 -9.46 25.73
N ASN A 148 -4.02 -9.08 26.97
CA ASN A 148 -3.43 -10.01 27.94
C ASN A 148 -4.43 -11.14 28.26
N LYS A 149 -3.99 -12.40 28.10
CA LYS A 149 -4.85 -13.58 28.28
C LYS A 149 -5.45 -13.68 29.69
N ARG A 150 -4.72 -13.30 30.73
CA ARG A 150 -5.19 -13.33 32.12
C ARG A 150 -6.28 -12.27 32.34
N LEU A 151 -6.07 -11.06 31.81
CA LEU A 151 -7.04 -9.98 31.88
C LEU A 151 -8.36 -10.34 31.14
N LEU A 152 -8.25 -10.83 29.91
CA LEU A 152 -9.41 -11.26 29.12
C LEU A 152 -10.19 -12.39 29.81
N LYS A 153 -9.48 -13.33 30.45
CA LYS A 153 -10.11 -14.39 31.23
C LYS A 153 -10.87 -13.84 32.44
N LEU A 154 -10.24 -12.96 33.23
CA LEU A 154 -10.90 -12.31 34.38
C LEU A 154 -12.20 -11.59 33.98
N PHE A 155 -12.15 -10.82 32.90
CA PHE A 155 -13.33 -10.13 32.38
C PHE A 155 -14.41 -11.06 31.81
N SER A 156 -14.03 -12.24 31.34
CA SER A 156 -14.98 -13.26 30.87
C SER A 156 -15.62 -14.01 32.04
N ASP A 157 -14.85 -14.29 33.09
CA ASP A 157 -15.30 -14.99 34.29
C ASP A 157 -16.22 -14.10 35.15
N ASP A 158 -15.93 -12.79 35.25
CA ASP A 158 -16.78 -11.81 35.92
C ASP A 158 -17.03 -10.54 35.07
N PRO A 159 -18.19 -10.47 34.38
CA PRO A 159 -18.62 -9.27 33.65
C PRO A 159 -18.82 -8.02 34.51
N GLY A 160 -18.94 -8.16 35.83
CA GLY A 160 -19.01 -7.06 36.79
C GLY A 160 -17.72 -6.23 36.81
N LEU A 161 -16.56 -6.88 36.65
CA LEU A 161 -15.27 -6.22 36.59
C LEU A 161 -15.13 -5.30 35.38
N GLN A 162 -15.70 -5.66 34.23
CA GLN A 162 -15.72 -4.76 33.07
C GLN A 162 -16.51 -3.48 33.36
N LYS A 163 -17.65 -3.59 34.06
CA LYS A 163 -18.45 -2.43 34.47
C LYS A 163 -17.71 -1.55 35.47
N LEU A 164 -17.00 -2.18 36.41
CA LEU A 164 -16.15 -1.48 37.37
C LEU A 164 -15.05 -0.68 36.66
N VAL A 165 -14.32 -1.29 35.73
CA VAL A 165 -13.28 -0.61 34.94
C VAL A 165 -13.86 0.57 34.15
N ILE A 166 -15.01 0.41 33.50
CA ILE A 166 -15.68 1.50 32.78
C ILE A 166 -16.10 2.64 33.73
N LYS A 167 -16.56 2.29 34.94
CA LYS A 167 -16.93 3.28 35.96
C LYS A 167 -15.70 4.07 36.42
N VAL A 168 -14.61 3.39 36.80
CA VAL A 168 -13.35 4.02 37.22
C VAL A 168 -12.77 4.87 36.08
N GLU A 169 -12.74 4.36 34.85
CA GLU A 169 -12.31 5.11 33.67
C GLU A 169 -13.15 6.38 33.49
N GLY A 170 -14.46 6.27 33.67
CA GLY A 170 -15.38 7.42 33.62
C GLY A 170 -15.14 8.44 34.73
N ASP A 171 -14.72 8.02 35.92
CA ASP A 171 -14.43 8.91 37.05
C ASP A 171 -13.14 9.70 36.77
N TYR A 172 -12.07 9.02 36.36
CA TYR A 172 -10.80 9.63 35.96
C TYR A 172 -10.92 10.58 34.76
N MET A 173 -11.74 10.22 33.76
CA MET A 173 -11.99 11.09 32.61
C MET A 173 -12.75 12.37 33.00
N ARG A 174 -13.71 12.29 33.94
CA ARG A 174 -14.43 13.48 34.43
C ARG A 174 -13.51 14.43 35.19
N GLU A 175 -12.58 13.89 35.96
CA GLU A 175 -11.59 14.67 36.73
C GLU A 175 -10.37 15.09 35.90
N LYS A 176 -10.24 14.62 34.65
CA LYS A 176 -9.07 14.83 33.78
C LYS A 176 -7.76 14.31 34.38
N ARG A 177 -7.84 13.25 35.18
CA ARG A 177 -6.70 12.65 35.91
C ARG A 177 -6.22 11.33 35.31
N LEU A 178 -6.69 10.98 34.12
CA LEU A 178 -6.36 9.69 33.47
C LEU A 178 -4.84 9.48 33.29
N PHE A 179 -4.07 10.57 33.17
CA PHE A 179 -2.60 10.52 33.11
C PHE A 179 -1.99 9.83 34.34
N GLU A 180 -2.61 9.89 35.52
CA GLU A 180 -2.13 9.20 36.73
C GLU A 180 -2.12 7.67 36.56
N ILE A 181 -3.09 7.13 35.81
CA ILE A 181 -3.15 5.71 35.48
C ILE A 181 -2.11 5.35 34.41
N ASP A 182 -1.85 6.27 33.47
CA ASP A 182 -0.84 6.08 32.42
C ASP A 182 0.58 6.04 33.00
N GLU A 183 0.85 6.82 34.05
CA GLU A 183 2.12 6.82 34.79
C GLU A 183 2.39 5.54 35.59
N LEU A 184 1.37 4.70 35.83
CA LEU A 184 1.57 3.35 36.40
C LEU A 184 2.17 2.38 35.39
N LEU A 185 2.27 2.77 34.12
CA LEU A 185 2.74 1.94 33.01
C LEU A 185 4.04 2.51 32.43
N LEU A 186 4.72 1.75 31.58
CA LEU A 186 5.83 2.27 30.76
C LEU A 186 5.31 2.89 29.46
N PHE A 187 4.16 2.41 28.98
CA PHE A 187 3.39 3.05 27.93
C PHE A 187 1.91 2.72 28.08
N ALA A 188 1.05 3.63 27.63
CA ALA A 188 -0.40 3.46 27.61
C ALA A 188 -0.91 3.42 26.17
N MET A 189 -1.91 2.58 25.91
CA MET A 189 -2.58 2.49 24.61
C MET A 189 -3.92 3.21 24.62
N ASP A 190 -4.16 3.95 23.55
CA ASP A 190 -5.51 4.36 23.16
C ASP A 190 -6.02 3.42 22.07
N GLU A 191 -6.89 2.48 22.44
CA GLU A 191 -7.50 1.53 21.51
C GLU A 191 -8.34 2.22 20.43
N LYS A 192 -8.97 3.36 20.76
CA LYS A 192 -9.83 4.09 19.81
C LYS A 192 -9.00 4.96 18.87
N GLY A 193 -7.97 5.61 19.41
CA GLY A 193 -7.06 6.46 18.64
C GLY A 193 -5.97 5.69 17.87
N HIS A 194 -5.80 4.40 18.14
CA HIS A 194 -4.69 3.58 17.60
C HIS A 194 -3.31 4.22 17.83
N ASN A 195 -3.14 4.83 19.00
CA ASN A 195 -1.92 5.52 19.42
C ASN A 195 -1.35 4.91 20.69
N VAL A 196 -0.04 5.08 20.88
CA VAL A 196 0.69 4.62 22.05
C VAL A 196 1.39 5.81 22.67
N HIS A 197 1.13 6.08 23.95
CA HIS A 197 1.76 7.15 24.71
C HIS A 197 2.83 6.56 25.63
N LEU A 198 4.03 7.13 25.62
CA LEU A 198 5.10 6.79 26.56
C LEU A 198 4.92 7.61 27.84
N SER A 199 5.07 6.96 28.99
CA SER A 199 5.18 7.63 30.30
C SER A 199 6.63 8.03 30.57
N ASP A 200 6.85 8.82 31.62
CA ASP A 200 8.19 9.21 32.05
C ASP A 200 9.07 7.97 32.37
N ALA A 201 8.50 6.98 33.06
CA ALA A 201 9.18 5.71 33.34
C ALA A 201 9.53 4.92 32.05
N GLY A 202 8.70 5.05 31.02
CA GLY A 202 8.95 4.47 29.70
C GLY A 202 10.11 5.14 28.98
N LEU A 203 10.13 6.48 29.00
CA LEU A 203 11.19 7.31 28.43
C LEU A 203 12.54 7.00 29.10
N ASP A 204 12.58 6.96 30.42
CA ASP A 204 13.78 6.61 31.20
C ASP A 204 14.29 5.21 30.86
N SER A 205 13.39 4.25 30.61
CA SER A 205 13.81 2.91 30.21
C SER A 205 14.35 2.85 28.77
N LEU A 206 14.02 3.79 27.90
CA LEU A 206 14.54 3.88 26.53
C LEU A 206 15.82 4.73 26.44
N SER A 207 16.00 5.72 27.30
CA SER A 207 17.17 6.58 27.34
C SER A 207 17.55 6.89 28.80
N PRO A 208 18.25 5.97 29.48
CA PRO A 208 18.57 6.13 30.89
C PRO A 208 19.46 7.35 31.14
N GLY A 209 18.98 8.29 31.95
CA GLY A 209 19.74 9.49 32.36
C GLY A 209 19.70 10.65 31.37
N ASP A 210 18.85 10.59 30.33
CA ASP A 210 18.63 11.68 29.38
C ASP A 210 17.13 12.00 29.27
N SER A 211 16.65 12.87 30.17
CA SER A 211 15.25 13.32 30.21
C SER A 211 14.86 14.17 28.99
N GLU A 212 15.83 14.71 28.25
CA GLU A 212 15.59 15.54 27.05
C GLU A 212 15.67 14.74 25.74
N ALA A 213 15.96 13.44 25.81
CA ALA A 213 16.17 12.59 24.63
C ALA A 213 14.96 12.50 23.68
N PHE A 214 13.76 12.87 24.17
CA PHE A 214 12.49 12.83 23.46
C PHE A 214 11.76 14.18 23.44
N VAL A 215 12.38 15.23 23.98
CA VAL A 215 11.85 16.60 23.90
C VAL A 215 12.36 17.21 22.61
N VAL A 216 11.43 17.61 21.75
CA VAL A 216 11.74 18.30 20.49
C VAL A 216 11.68 19.80 20.76
N PRO A 217 12.82 20.52 20.83
CA PRO A 217 12.82 21.97 21.04
C PRO A 217 12.19 22.69 19.84
N ASP A 218 11.64 23.88 20.06
CA ASP A 218 11.14 24.72 18.96
C ASP A 218 12.33 25.19 18.11
N LEU A 219 12.43 24.62 16.91
CA LEU A 219 13.49 24.94 15.97
C LEU A 219 13.48 26.43 15.59
N SER A 220 12.31 27.07 15.57
CA SER A 220 12.18 28.48 15.20
C SER A 220 12.81 29.41 16.24
N GLU A 221 12.58 29.11 17.53
CA GLU A 221 13.15 29.88 18.65
C GLU A 221 14.66 29.66 18.77
N ALA A 222 15.11 28.43 18.61
CA ALA A 222 16.53 28.08 18.63
C ALA A 222 17.30 28.67 17.43
N ILE A 223 16.70 28.72 16.23
CA ILE A 223 17.30 29.41 15.08
C ILE A 223 17.32 30.92 15.33
N GLY A 224 16.22 31.52 15.83
CA GLY A 224 16.15 32.96 16.11
C GLY A 224 17.23 33.42 17.11
N THR A 225 17.47 32.66 18.18
CA THR A 225 18.54 32.96 19.14
C THR A 225 19.94 32.86 18.54
N ILE A 226 20.19 31.92 17.62
CA ILE A 226 21.47 31.80 16.89
C ILE A 226 21.66 32.96 15.89
N GLU A 227 20.57 33.40 15.25
CA GLU A 227 20.59 34.55 14.33
C GLU A 227 20.86 35.86 15.07
N GLU A 228 20.30 36.04 16.27
CA GLU A 228 20.47 37.23 17.12
C GLU A 228 21.82 37.29 17.84
N ASP A 229 22.55 36.18 17.95
CA ASP A 229 23.84 36.15 18.65
C ASP A 229 24.93 36.92 17.86
N GLU A 230 25.22 38.15 18.25
CA GLU A 230 26.24 39.00 17.61
C GLU A 230 27.68 38.51 17.83
N SER A 231 27.91 37.54 18.71
CA SER A 231 29.24 36.99 19.01
C SER A 231 29.72 35.95 18.00
N LEU A 232 28.82 35.38 17.20
CA LEU A 232 29.12 34.34 16.21
C LEU A 232 29.35 34.93 14.82
N SER A 233 30.39 34.46 14.13
CA SER A 233 30.63 34.79 12.72
C SER A 233 29.53 34.19 11.83
N VAL A 234 29.33 34.74 10.63
CA VAL A 234 28.33 34.25 9.66
C VAL A 234 28.53 32.77 9.32
N ASP A 235 29.78 32.32 9.22
CA ASP A 235 30.09 30.90 8.96
C ASP A 235 29.83 30.02 10.19
N ALA A 236 30.15 30.51 11.40
CA ALA A 236 29.87 29.79 12.65
C ALA A 236 28.36 29.67 12.93
N LYS A 237 27.57 30.70 12.57
CA LYS A 237 26.11 30.63 12.63
C LYS A 237 25.56 29.56 11.71
N ARG A 238 26.03 29.50 10.45
CA ARG A 238 25.62 28.47 9.48
C ARG A 238 25.95 27.06 9.94
N GLU A 239 27.16 26.84 10.47
CA GLU A 239 27.56 25.53 10.98
C GLU A 239 26.73 25.11 12.19
N THR A 240 26.49 26.04 13.12
CA THR A 240 25.67 25.78 14.31
C THR A 240 24.23 25.49 13.94
N MET A 241 23.66 26.23 12.99
CA MET A 241 22.31 26.04 12.46
C MET A 241 22.18 24.68 11.77
N SER A 242 23.12 24.32 10.89
CA SER A 242 23.12 23.02 10.22
C SER A 242 23.25 21.85 11.20
N ARG A 243 24.07 22.00 12.24
CA ARG A 243 24.18 21.01 13.32
C ARG A 243 22.88 20.87 14.11
N LEU A 244 22.23 21.99 14.44
CA LEU A 244 20.95 22.01 15.14
C LEU A 244 19.85 21.33 14.31
N GLU A 245 19.75 21.64 13.01
CA GLU A 245 18.81 21.00 12.09
C GLU A 245 19.06 19.49 12.00
N ALA A 246 20.33 19.05 11.93
CA ALA A 246 20.68 17.64 11.90
C ALA A 246 20.33 16.91 13.21
N GLU A 247 20.58 17.54 14.37
CA GLU A 247 20.20 17.00 15.67
C GLU A 247 18.68 16.91 15.83
N TYR A 248 17.96 17.95 15.41
CA TYR A 248 16.50 17.99 15.39
C TYR A 248 15.93 16.86 14.52
N ALA A 249 16.45 16.71 13.30
CA ALA A 249 16.01 15.66 12.38
C ALA A 249 16.25 14.26 12.95
N ALA A 250 17.41 14.03 13.58
CA ALA A 250 17.74 12.75 14.21
C ALA A 250 16.85 12.45 15.41
N LYS A 251 16.55 13.44 16.26
CA LYS A 251 15.62 13.28 17.40
C LYS A 251 14.20 12.97 16.92
N SER A 252 13.71 13.72 15.94
CA SER A 252 12.38 13.51 15.35
C SER A 252 12.25 12.11 14.72
N GLU A 253 13.27 11.67 13.97
CA GLU A 253 13.32 10.33 13.39
C GLU A 253 13.33 9.23 14.47
N LYS A 254 14.15 9.39 15.53
CA LYS A 254 14.19 8.46 16.66
C LYS A 254 12.81 8.31 17.31
N ILE A 255 12.13 9.43 17.60
CA ILE A 255 10.80 9.45 18.22
C ILE A 255 9.80 8.72 17.32
N HIS A 256 9.80 9.05 16.02
CA HIS A 256 8.91 8.44 15.04
C HIS A 256 9.11 6.92 14.97
N VAL A 257 10.36 6.47 14.81
CA VAL A 257 10.71 5.05 14.71
C VAL A 257 10.31 4.29 15.97
N ILE A 258 10.58 4.83 17.15
CA ILE A 258 10.19 4.22 18.43
C ILE A 258 8.67 4.10 18.54
N HIS A 259 7.92 5.14 18.16
CA HIS A 259 6.47 5.12 18.19
C HIS A 259 5.89 4.07 17.22
N GLN A 260 6.41 3.98 15.99
CA GLN A 260 6.00 2.95 15.02
C GLN A 260 6.35 1.53 15.49
N LEU A 261 7.52 1.32 16.11
CA LEU A 261 7.90 0.04 16.71
C LEU A 261 6.96 -0.33 17.86
N LEU A 262 6.66 0.60 18.77
CA LEU A 262 5.71 0.37 19.86
C LEU A 262 4.35 -0.03 19.32
N LYS A 263 3.84 0.71 18.32
CA LYS A 263 2.59 0.40 17.62
C LYS A 263 2.62 -0.99 17.00
N ALA A 264 3.72 -1.37 16.35
CA ALA A 264 3.90 -2.70 15.78
C ALA A 264 3.88 -3.79 16.86
N TYR A 265 4.55 -3.60 18.01
CA TYR A 265 4.55 -4.56 19.11
C TYR A 265 3.18 -4.72 19.77
N THR A 266 2.42 -3.63 19.91
CA THR A 266 1.16 -3.62 20.67
C THR A 266 -0.08 -3.94 19.84
N LEU A 267 -0.26 -3.26 18.69
CA LEU A 267 -1.49 -3.31 17.89
C LEU A 267 -1.43 -4.36 16.77
N PHE A 268 -0.24 -4.68 16.26
CA PHE A 268 -0.06 -5.55 15.10
C PHE A 268 0.45 -6.93 15.51
N GLN A 269 -0.48 -7.83 15.80
CA GLN A 269 -0.17 -9.22 16.14
C GLN A 269 -0.12 -10.11 14.90
N LYS A 270 0.87 -11.01 14.89
CA LYS A 270 1.00 -12.09 13.91
C LYS A 270 -0.23 -12.99 13.97
N ASP A 271 -0.64 -13.49 12.81
CA ASP A 271 -1.81 -14.34 12.58
C ASP A 271 -3.18 -13.64 12.79
N GLU A 272 -3.18 -12.34 13.11
CA GLU A 272 -4.39 -11.50 13.16
C GLU A 272 -4.34 -10.42 12.07
N LYS A 273 -3.33 -9.54 12.12
CA LYS A 273 -3.21 -8.41 11.17
C LYS A 273 -2.33 -8.76 9.96
N TYR A 274 -1.45 -9.75 10.11
CA TYR A 274 -0.54 -10.20 9.06
C TYR A 274 -0.02 -11.60 9.31
N ILE A 275 0.58 -12.17 8.27
CA ILE A 275 1.34 -13.41 8.30
C ILE A 275 2.73 -13.17 7.69
N ILE A 276 3.65 -14.11 7.95
CA ILE A 276 4.95 -14.15 7.29
C ILE A 276 4.82 -15.13 6.12
N GLY A 277 5.04 -14.66 4.89
CA GLY A 277 5.00 -15.45 3.66
C GLY A 277 6.13 -16.48 3.59
N GLU A 278 6.04 -17.40 2.63
CA GLU A 278 7.04 -18.47 2.43
C GLU A 278 8.43 -17.91 2.08
N SER A 279 8.49 -16.78 1.36
CA SER A 279 9.73 -16.06 1.03
C SER A 279 10.19 -15.08 2.12
N GLY A 280 9.53 -15.08 3.28
CA GLY A 280 9.93 -14.30 4.44
C GLY A 280 9.34 -12.89 4.50
N GLU A 281 8.56 -12.43 3.53
CA GLU A 281 7.92 -11.10 3.58
C GLU A 281 6.68 -11.03 4.47
N ILE A 282 6.37 -9.83 4.97
CA ILE A 282 5.13 -9.57 5.70
C ILE A 282 3.96 -9.40 4.72
N VAL A 283 2.93 -10.23 4.87
CA VAL A 283 1.70 -10.19 4.07
C VAL A 283 0.53 -9.77 4.95
N ILE A 284 -0.10 -8.65 4.62
CA ILE A 284 -1.25 -8.12 5.37
C ILE A 284 -2.46 -9.03 5.17
N VAL A 285 -3.18 -9.32 6.26
CA VAL A 285 -4.43 -10.08 6.25
C VAL A 285 -5.60 -9.12 6.46
N ASP A 286 -6.63 -9.24 5.63
CA ASP A 286 -7.89 -8.53 5.81
C ASP A 286 -8.64 -9.10 7.02
N GLU A 287 -8.96 -8.24 7.99
CA GLU A 287 -9.62 -8.59 9.25
C GLU A 287 -11.02 -9.19 9.07
N PHE A 288 -11.74 -8.81 8.02
CA PHE A 288 -13.10 -9.28 7.79
C PHE A 288 -13.13 -10.57 6.98
N THR A 289 -12.22 -10.71 6.02
CA THR A 289 -12.28 -11.80 5.03
C THR A 289 -11.19 -12.86 5.23
N GLY A 290 -10.18 -12.60 6.07
CA GLY A 290 -9.01 -13.45 6.24
C GLY A 290 -8.16 -13.58 4.97
N ARG A 291 -8.40 -12.75 3.94
CA ARG A 291 -7.69 -12.83 2.67
C ARG A 291 -6.33 -12.15 2.79
N GLN A 292 -5.34 -12.79 2.17
CA GLN A 292 -4.00 -12.26 2.02
C GLN A 292 -4.00 -11.14 0.97
N MET A 293 -3.54 -9.95 1.37
CA MET A 293 -3.38 -8.79 0.49
C MET A 293 -1.90 -8.66 0.08
N ALA A 294 -1.45 -9.57 -0.78
CA ALA A 294 -0.08 -9.57 -1.30
C ALA A 294 0.23 -8.26 -2.05
N GLY A 295 1.43 -7.71 -1.84
CA GLY A 295 1.88 -6.44 -2.43
C GLY A 295 1.41 -5.18 -1.70
N ARG A 296 0.53 -5.30 -0.70
CA ARG A 296 0.08 -4.16 0.12
C ARG A 296 1.04 -3.96 1.31
N ARG A 297 1.49 -2.73 1.54
CA ARG A 297 2.32 -2.32 2.69
C ARG A 297 1.57 -1.27 3.51
N TRP A 298 1.83 -1.21 4.82
CA TRP A 298 1.40 -0.07 5.64
C TRP A 298 2.32 1.12 5.39
N SER A 299 1.77 2.33 5.39
CA SER A 299 2.50 3.58 5.21
C SER A 299 3.22 4.04 6.48
N ASP A 300 3.99 5.12 6.37
CA ASP A 300 4.51 5.88 7.52
C ASP A 300 5.50 5.10 8.39
N GLY A 301 6.29 4.22 7.77
CA GLY A 301 7.29 3.39 8.47
C GLY A 301 6.71 2.20 9.25
N LEU A 302 5.39 2.05 9.33
CA LEU A 302 4.77 0.99 10.13
C LEU A 302 5.08 -0.42 9.59
N HIS A 303 5.15 -0.58 8.27
CA HIS A 303 5.47 -1.88 7.69
C HIS A 303 6.92 -2.29 7.98
N GLN A 304 7.84 -1.33 7.94
CA GLN A 304 9.23 -1.50 8.32
C GLN A 304 9.36 -1.84 9.81
N ALA A 305 8.54 -1.22 10.67
CA ALA A 305 8.48 -1.54 12.09
C ALA A 305 8.00 -2.99 12.33
N VAL A 306 7.03 -3.49 11.56
CA VAL A 306 6.57 -4.89 11.64
C VAL A 306 7.62 -5.85 11.08
N GLU A 307 8.28 -5.51 9.96
CA GLU A 307 9.42 -6.27 9.42
C GLU A 307 10.54 -6.39 10.47
N ALA A 308 10.88 -5.27 11.14
CA ALA A 308 11.89 -5.23 12.20
C ALA A 308 11.49 -6.06 13.43
N LYS A 309 10.23 -5.95 13.87
CA LYS A 309 9.67 -6.70 15.01
C LYS A 309 9.82 -8.21 14.80
N GLU A 310 9.51 -8.70 13.61
CA GLU A 310 9.54 -10.12 13.26
C GLU A 310 10.94 -10.61 12.82
N GLY A 311 11.92 -9.70 12.73
CA GLY A 311 13.29 -10.03 12.32
C GLY A 311 13.43 -10.35 10.82
N VAL A 312 12.50 -9.85 10.01
CA VAL A 312 12.49 -9.98 8.55
C VAL A 312 13.40 -8.91 7.92
N GLU A 313 13.84 -9.15 6.68
CA GLU A 313 14.54 -8.14 5.89
C GLU A 313 13.66 -6.89 5.71
N ILE A 314 14.11 -5.76 6.27
CA ILE A 314 13.39 -4.50 6.20
C ILE A 314 13.61 -3.90 4.82
N LYS A 315 12.53 -3.79 4.04
CA LYS A 315 12.60 -3.14 2.73
C LYS A 315 12.40 -1.64 2.90
N GLY A 316 13.23 -0.86 2.21
CA GLY A 316 13.12 0.60 2.22
C GLY A 316 11.73 1.08 1.84
N GLU A 317 11.34 2.24 2.37
CA GLU A 317 10.11 2.88 1.90
C GLU A 317 10.26 3.25 0.42
N THR A 318 9.21 2.96 -0.35
CA THR A 318 9.14 3.38 -1.75
C THR A 318 8.23 4.59 -1.83
N GLN A 319 8.74 5.71 -2.34
CA GLN A 319 7.92 6.88 -2.61
C GLN A 319 7.54 6.91 -4.10
N THR A 320 6.35 7.43 -4.39
CA THR A 320 5.96 7.75 -5.77
C THR A 320 6.80 8.91 -6.26
N LEU A 321 7.66 8.66 -7.26
CA LEU A 321 8.52 9.66 -7.88
C LEU A 321 7.81 10.39 -9.02
N ALA A 322 7.07 9.65 -9.84
CA ALA A 322 6.36 10.19 -10.98
C ALA A 322 5.05 9.42 -11.19
N THR A 323 3.99 10.13 -11.60
CA THR A 323 2.68 9.55 -11.87
C THR A 323 1.97 10.25 -13.01
N ILE A 324 1.28 9.49 -13.86
CA ILE A 324 0.38 10.02 -14.89
C ILE A 324 -0.77 9.04 -15.13
N THR A 325 -1.98 9.53 -15.36
CA THR A 325 -3.08 8.68 -15.83
C THR A 325 -2.97 8.47 -17.33
N ILE A 326 -3.39 7.31 -17.83
CA ILE A 326 -3.47 7.05 -19.28
C ILE A 326 -4.31 8.13 -19.98
N GLN A 327 -5.38 8.60 -19.31
CA GLN A 327 -6.20 9.70 -19.82
C GLN A 327 -5.39 10.97 -20.07
N ASN A 328 -4.65 11.43 -19.06
CA ASN A 328 -3.85 12.64 -19.19
C ASN A 328 -2.69 12.46 -20.17
N TYR A 329 -2.10 11.26 -20.23
CA TYR A 329 -1.03 10.96 -21.17
C TYR A 329 -1.47 11.16 -22.62
N PHE A 330 -2.56 10.50 -23.04
CA PHE A 330 -3.03 10.60 -24.43
C PHE A 330 -3.62 11.97 -24.79
N ARG A 331 -4.12 12.74 -23.81
CA ARG A 331 -4.56 14.13 -24.02
C ARG A 331 -3.43 15.09 -24.37
N MET A 332 -2.15 14.71 -24.19
CA MET A 332 -1.01 15.54 -24.58
C MET A 332 -0.70 15.49 -26.08
N TYR A 333 -1.30 14.56 -26.83
CA TYR A 333 -1.08 14.46 -28.28
C TYR A 333 -1.85 15.56 -29.01
N ASP A 334 -1.20 16.22 -29.98
CA ASP A 334 -1.83 17.27 -30.80
C ASP A 334 -3.04 16.72 -31.59
N LYS A 335 -2.97 15.44 -32.00
CA LYS A 335 -4.07 14.70 -32.62
C LYS A 335 -4.22 13.33 -31.94
N LEU A 336 -5.47 12.88 -31.78
CA LEU A 336 -5.80 11.58 -31.21
C LEU A 336 -6.85 10.89 -32.07
N ALA A 337 -6.71 9.59 -32.29
CA ALA A 337 -7.70 8.74 -32.94
C ALA A 337 -7.65 7.33 -32.34
N GLY A 338 -8.70 6.55 -32.56
CA GLY A 338 -8.70 5.15 -32.14
C GLY A 338 -9.61 4.28 -33.00
N MET A 339 -9.48 2.97 -32.84
CA MET A 339 -10.32 1.96 -33.46
C MET A 339 -10.66 0.87 -32.45
N THR A 340 -11.86 0.33 -32.55
CA THR A 340 -12.35 -0.83 -31.77
C THR A 340 -13.66 -1.31 -32.39
N GLY A 341 -14.08 -2.53 -32.07
CA GLY A 341 -15.38 -3.07 -32.45
C GLY A 341 -16.54 -2.58 -31.58
N THR A 342 -16.27 -1.99 -30.41
CA THR A 342 -17.28 -1.82 -29.33
C THR A 342 -17.38 -0.39 -28.77
N ALA A 343 -16.90 0.63 -29.49
CA ALA A 343 -16.88 2.02 -29.01
C ALA A 343 -18.26 2.70 -28.87
N GLU A 344 -19.31 2.18 -29.52
CA GLU A 344 -20.62 2.85 -29.56
C GLU A 344 -21.23 3.03 -28.17
N THR A 345 -21.03 2.08 -27.25
CA THR A 345 -21.58 2.16 -25.89
C THR A 345 -20.93 3.27 -25.05
N GLU A 346 -19.66 3.58 -25.34
CA GLU A 346 -18.84 4.52 -24.57
C GLU A 346 -18.66 5.89 -25.27
N GLU A 347 -19.43 6.17 -26.33
CA GLU A 347 -19.33 7.39 -27.15
C GLU A 347 -19.34 8.68 -26.31
N THR A 348 -20.25 8.73 -25.33
CA THR A 348 -20.38 9.91 -24.46
C THR A 348 -19.11 10.15 -23.65
N GLU A 349 -18.48 9.09 -23.14
CA GLU A 349 -17.26 9.18 -22.34
C GLU A 349 -16.07 9.62 -23.22
N PHE A 350 -15.94 9.05 -24.43
CA PHE A 350 -14.92 9.45 -25.40
C PHE A 350 -15.00 10.94 -25.75
N HIS A 351 -16.20 11.46 -26.03
CA HIS A 351 -16.36 12.87 -26.37
C HIS A 351 -16.12 13.79 -25.16
N GLN A 352 -16.59 13.40 -23.97
CA GLN A 352 -16.42 14.22 -22.77
C GLN A 352 -14.96 14.36 -22.35
N ILE A 353 -14.22 13.25 -22.30
CA ILE A 353 -12.85 13.19 -21.79
C ILE A 353 -11.82 13.55 -22.86
N TYR A 354 -11.97 13.02 -24.07
CA TYR A 354 -10.95 13.09 -25.13
C TYR A 354 -11.35 13.95 -26.33
N LYS A 355 -12.60 14.42 -26.40
CA LYS A 355 -13.15 15.11 -27.58
C LYS A 355 -13.07 14.25 -28.84
N LEU A 356 -13.25 12.93 -28.67
CA LEU A 356 -13.30 11.97 -29.76
C LEU A 356 -14.76 11.65 -30.08
N ASP A 357 -15.14 11.81 -31.34
CA ASP A 357 -16.43 11.38 -31.87
C ASP A 357 -16.35 9.92 -32.35
N VAL A 358 -17.40 9.14 -32.14
CA VAL A 358 -17.45 7.72 -32.53
C VAL A 358 -18.20 7.59 -33.85
N PHE A 359 -17.57 6.92 -34.82
CA PHE A 359 -18.18 6.65 -36.12
C PHE A 359 -18.33 5.14 -36.32
N VAL A 360 -19.58 4.68 -36.46
CA VAL A 360 -19.88 3.28 -36.79
C VAL A 360 -19.62 3.04 -38.27
N ILE A 361 -18.53 2.36 -38.59
CA ILE A 361 -18.19 1.99 -39.96
C ILE A 361 -18.99 0.75 -40.37
N PRO A 362 -19.72 0.77 -41.51
CA PRO A 362 -20.47 -0.38 -41.99
C PRO A 362 -19.57 -1.60 -42.20
N THR A 363 -20.07 -2.79 -41.86
CA THR A 363 -19.34 -4.03 -42.12
C THR A 363 -19.28 -4.31 -43.62
N ASN A 364 -18.16 -4.88 -44.08
CA ASN A 364 -18.00 -5.28 -45.48
C ASN A 364 -19.01 -6.37 -45.91
N GLN A 365 -19.47 -7.19 -44.95
CA GLN A 365 -20.50 -8.20 -45.17
C GLN A 365 -21.59 -8.08 -44.10
N PRO A 366 -22.87 -8.38 -44.43
CA PRO A 366 -23.93 -8.44 -43.42
C PRO A 366 -23.61 -9.45 -42.32
N ILE A 367 -23.84 -9.07 -41.06
CA ILE A 367 -23.64 -9.95 -39.90
C ILE A 367 -24.75 -11.01 -39.90
N VAL A 368 -24.36 -12.29 -39.85
CA VAL A 368 -25.26 -13.46 -39.80
C VAL A 368 -25.10 -14.27 -38.50
N ARG A 369 -24.43 -13.69 -37.50
CA ARG A 369 -24.19 -14.32 -36.20
C ARG A 369 -25.52 -14.44 -35.43
N ASP A 370 -25.80 -15.64 -34.91
CA ASP A 370 -26.95 -15.93 -34.04
C ASP A 370 -26.55 -15.69 -32.57
N ASP A 371 -26.77 -14.47 -32.08
CA ASP A 371 -26.54 -14.10 -30.69
C ASP A 371 -27.74 -14.51 -29.84
N ARG A 372 -27.57 -15.57 -29.03
CA ARG A 372 -28.64 -16.16 -28.19
C ARG A 372 -28.69 -15.50 -26.81
N ASP A 373 -29.87 -15.56 -26.18
CA ASP A 373 -30.11 -15.04 -24.84
C ASP A 373 -29.26 -15.74 -23.75
N ASP A 374 -28.97 -14.99 -22.68
CA ASP A 374 -28.23 -15.48 -21.52
C ASP A 374 -28.99 -16.60 -20.76
N LEU A 375 -28.27 -17.67 -20.42
CA LEU A 375 -28.78 -18.74 -19.57
C LEU A 375 -28.35 -18.55 -18.11
N ILE A 376 -29.31 -18.28 -17.23
CA ILE A 376 -29.08 -18.02 -15.80
C ILE A 376 -29.41 -19.27 -14.98
N PHE A 377 -28.46 -19.71 -14.14
CA PHE A 377 -28.58 -20.91 -13.30
C PHE A 377 -28.53 -20.55 -11.82
N ARG A 378 -29.25 -21.33 -10.98
CA ARG A 378 -29.32 -21.14 -9.54
C ARG A 378 -27.98 -21.42 -8.86
N THR A 379 -27.26 -22.45 -9.31
CA THR A 379 -25.97 -22.83 -8.74
C THR A 379 -24.85 -22.84 -9.78
N LYS A 380 -23.61 -22.67 -9.31
CA LYS A 380 -22.42 -22.80 -10.17
C LYS A 380 -22.31 -24.20 -10.77
N ARG A 381 -22.69 -25.23 -10.02
CA ARG A 381 -22.60 -26.63 -10.46
C ARG A 381 -23.52 -26.89 -11.65
N GLU A 382 -24.77 -26.45 -11.57
CA GLU A 382 -25.73 -26.56 -12.68
C GLU A 382 -25.23 -25.80 -13.92
N LYS A 383 -24.70 -24.59 -13.73
CA LYS A 383 -24.13 -23.81 -14.83
C LYS A 383 -22.99 -24.55 -15.55
N TYR A 384 -22.03 -25.12 -14.79
CA TYR A 384 -20.92 -25.83 -15.40
C TYR A 384 -21.36 -27.14 -16.06
N GLN A 385 -22.35 -27.84 -15.50
CA GLN A 385 -22.90 -29.02 -16.14
C GLN A 385 -23.54 -28.66 -17.50
N ALA A 386 -24.42 -27.66 -17.52
CA ALA A 386 -25.07 -27.20 -18.75
C ALA A 386 -24.06 -26.70 -19.80
N LEU A 387 -23.01 -26.00 -19.36
CA LEU A 387 -21.90 -25.61 -20.24
C LEU A 387 -21.19 -26.81 -20.85
N MET A 388 -20.87 -27.83 -20.05
CA MET A 388 -20.20 -29.04 -20.54
C MET A 388 -21.08 -29.82 -21.51
N ASP A 389 -22.37 -29.96 -21.20
CA ASP A 389 -23.34 -30.64 -22.05
C ASP A 389 -23.44 -29.93 -23.43
N GLU A 390 -23.43 -28.60 -23.45
CA GLU A 390 -23.47 -27.82 -24.69
C GLU A 390 -22.17 -27.93 -25.49
N ILE A 391 -21.01 -27.86 -24.82
CA ILE A 391 -19.70 -28.07 -25.46
C ILE A 391 -19.65 -29.46 -26.10
N GLU A 392 -20.08 -30.51 -25.37
CA GLU A 392 -20.09 -31.88 -25.89
C GLU A 392 -21.02 -32.00 -27.10
N ARG A 393 -22.20 -31.38 -27.05
CA ARG A 393 -23.16 -31.35 -28.16
C ARG A 393 -22.56 -30.68 -29.40
N LEU A 394 -21.95 -29.51 -29.26
CA LEU A 394 -21.33 -28.77 -30.36
C LEU A 394 -20.10 -29.50 -30.91
N HIS A 395 -19.29 -30.10 -30.04
CA HIS A 395 -18.13 -30.89 -30.44
C HIS A 395 -18.51 -32.12 -31.25
N LYS A 396 -19.58 -32.84 -30.86
CA LYS A 396 -20.15 -33.95 -31.65
C LYS A 396 -20.65 -33.52 -33.03
N MET A 397 -20.94 -32.24 -33.21
CA MET A 397 -21.32 -31.63 -34.50
C MET A 397 -20.12 -31.06 -35.27
N GLU A 398 -18.89 -31.26 -34.78
CA GLU A 398 -17.64 -30.74 -35.36
C GLU A 398 -17.61 -29.20 -35.45
N LEU A 399 -18.36 -28.51 -34.58
CA LEU A 399 -18.35 -27.05 -34.52
C LEU A 399 -17.22 -26.54 -33.61
N PRO A 400 -16.45 -25.52 -34.04
CA PRO A 400 -15.45 -24.89 -33.18
C PRO A 400 -16.15 -24.11 -32.06
N VAL A 401 -15.63 -24.22 -30.84
CA VAL A 401 -16.19 -23.56 -29.66
C VAL A 401 -15.10 -22.76 -28.95
N LEU A 402 -15.38 -21.50 -28.67
CA LEU A 402 -14.55 -20.63 -27.82
C LEU A 402 -15.26 -20.40 -26.48
N VAL A 403 -14.58 -20.68 -25.37
CA VAL A 403 -15.14 -20.51 -24.02
C VAL A 403 -14.39 -19.39 -23.29
N GLY A 404 -15.06 -18.27 -23.05
CA GLY A 404 -14.53 -17.15 -22.26
C GLY A 404 -14.71 -17.36 -20.76
N THR A 405 -13.69 -17.06 -19.95
CA THR A 405 -13.80 -17.04 -18.48
C THR A 405 -13.20 -15.77 -17.87
N TRP A 406 -13.79 -15.28 -16.77
CA TRP A 406 -13.49 -13.94 -16.23
C TRP A 406 -12.45 -13.90 -15.08
N ARG A 407 -11.98 -15.04 -14.54
CA ARG A 407 -11.01 -15.03 -13.41
C ARG A 407 -10.24 -16.36 -13.22
N SER A 408 -8.91 -16.23 -13.21
CA SER A 408 -7.87 -17.19 -12.78
C SER A 408 -7.59 -18.39 -13.71
N LEU A 409 -6.30 -18.60 -14.01
CA LEU A 409 -5.75 -19.84 -14.60
C LEU A 409 -6.22 -21.12 -13.87
N ARG A 410 -6.59 -21.04 -12.58
CA ARG A 410 -7.15 -22.15 -11.81
C ARG A 410 -8.50 -22.63 -12.33
N ARG A 411 -9.34 -21.75 -12.90
CA ARG A 411 -10.63 -22.16 -13.51
C ARG A 411 -10.45 -22.75 -14.90
N ASN A 412 -9.47 -22.28 -15.67
CA ASN A 412 -9.12 -22.90 -16.95
C ASN A 412 -8.76 -24.38 -16.74
N ARG A 413 -7.94 -24.70 -15.72
CA ARG A 413 -7.61 -26.11 -15.40
C ARG A 413 -8.83 -26.97 -15.02
N ALA A 414 -9.83 -26.41 -14.34
CA ALA A 414 -11.05 -27.14 -13.99
C ALA A 414 -11.92 -27.46 -15.22
N CYS A 415 -11.94 -26.59 -16.22
CA CYS A 415 -12.58 -26.88 -17.51
C CYS A 415 -11.74 -27.87 -18.35
N SER A 416 -10.41 -27.72 -18.37
CA SER A 416 -9.52 -28.62 -19.12
C SER A 416 -9.50 -30.04 -18.54
N SER A 417 -9.61 -30.20 -17.21
CA SER A 417 -9.63 -31.52 -16.55
C SER A 417 -10.91 -32.33 -16.81
N ALA A 418 -11.91 -31.74 -17.46
CA ALA A 418 -13.18 -32.38 -17.78
C ALA A 418 -13.22 -33.05 -19.18
N GLY A 419 -12.11 -33.09 -19.93
CA GLY A 419 -11.97 -34.02 -21.06
C GLY A 419 -11.66 -33.46 -22.46
N ALA A 420 -10.97 -32.33 -22.59
CA ALA A 420 -10.46 -31.89 -23.90
C ALA A 420 -8.94 -32.16 -24.02
N SER A 421 -8.54 -32.90 -25.07
CA SER A 421 -7.15 -33.20 -25.44
C SER A 421 -6.33 -31.92 -25.72
N PRO A 422 -5.03 -31.87 -25.39
CA PRO A 422 -4.23 -30.64 -25.39
C PRO A 422 -3.68 -30.18 -26.75
N THR A 423 -4.31 -30.56 -27.87
CA THR A 423 -3.71 -30.37 -29.21
C THR A 423 -4.15 -29.12 -29.96
N THR A 424 -4.90 -28.21 -29.35
CA THR A 424 -5.23 -26.90 -29.94
C THR A 424 -5.37 -25.88 -28.82
N CYS A 425 -4.25 -25.23 -28.49
CA CYS A 425 -4.19 -23.95 -27.80
C CYS A 425 -3.88 -22.88 -28.85
#